data_AF-A0A963V7T5-F1
#
_entry.id   AF-A0A963V7T5-F1
#
_cell.length_a   1.000
_cell.length_b   1.000
_cell.length_c   1.000
_cell.angle_alpha   90.00
_cell.angle_beta   90.00
_cell.angle_gamma   90.00
#
_symmetry.space_group_name_H-M   'P 1'
#
loop_
_entity.id
_entity.type
_entity.pdbx_description
1 polymer ?
#
loop_
_entity_poly.entity_id
_entity_poly.type
_entity_poly.pdbx_seq_one_letter_code
_entity_poly.pdbx_strand_id
1 'polypeptide(L)'
;MSFLAPEPVRAGNETGVLFVDRASALPVRQSYEGEWNHFVGGGLAVLDCNDDGRPDVYAAGGSAPSRLFVNASAKGGEIAFAERPIQPLGAVTGAYPLDVDGDGHLDLVVLRDGPNMILRGEGACRFSSAPPEWTFDGGREWTTSFSATFEGDQDWPTLAFGNYVDKTDPQGPFEACDRNYLIRPQGRAFGPRIALEPGFCALSMLVSDWKRNGVPDLRISNDRQYYVRNGREQMWHLEPLAEYTEAEGWPELKLWGMGIASRDITGDGLPEVVLTSMGDQVLQFNEGGGVMRNAPWSVGTYSTVPYKGDDGRPSTGWHAEFGDVDNDGRDDLF
;
A
#
# COMPACT_ATOMS: atom_id res chain seq x y z
N MET A 1 37.26 -17.36 -22.14
CA MET A 1 36.00 -16.67 -22.51
C MET A 1 35.59 -15.84 -21.32
N SER A 2 35.74 -14.52 -21.44
CA SER A 2 35.40 -13.55 -20.41
C SER A 2 33.90 -13.32 -20.44
N PHE A 3 33.21 -13.49 -19.31
CA PHE A 3 31.81 -13.12 -19.16
C PHE A 3 31.77 -11.61 -18.91
N LEU A 4 31.39 -10.85 -19.94
CA LEU A 4 31.04 -9.45 -19.80
C LEU A 4 29.78 -9.34 -18.94
N ALA A 5 29.79 -8.44 -17.95
CA ALA A 5 28.61 -8.05 -17.20
C ALA A 5 27.54 -7.50 -18.16
N PRO A 6 26.24 -7.71 -17.90
CA PRO A 6 25.20 -7.14 -18.75
C PRO A 6 25.25 -5.61 -18.68
N GLU A 7 25.33 -4.95 -19.84
CA GLU A 7 25.18 -3.50 -19.94
C GLU A 7 23.78 -3.08 -19.44
N PRO A 8 23.66 -1.92 -18.77
CA PRO A 8 22.36 -1.36 -18.43
C PRO A 8 21.55 -1.11 -19.71
N VAL A 9 20.33 -1.65 -19.74
CA VAL A 9 19.37 -1.48 -20.83
C VAL A 9 19.05 0.02 -20.94
N ARG A 10 19.55 0.67 -22.00
CA ARG A 10 19.10 1.99 -22.42
C ARG A 10 17.73 1.85 -23.09
N ALA A 11 16.68 2.05 -22.31
CA ALA A 11 15.40 2.52 -22.82
C ALA A 11 15.63 3.79 -23.66
N GLY A 12 14.85 3.98 -24.73
CA GLY A 12 14.90 5.17 -25.57
C GLY A 12 14.87 6.45 -24.72
N ASN A 13 15.90 7.27 -24.90
CA ASN A 13 16.25 8.39 -24.03
C ASN A 13 15.44 9.65 -24.38
N GLU A 14 14.12 9.61 -24.23
CA GLU A 14 13.27 10.80 -24.44
C GLU A 14 12.86 11.51 -23.13
N THR A 15 12.91 10.87 -21.97
CA THR A 15 12.55 11.49 -20.67
C THR A 15 13.75 11.98 -19.85
N GLY A 16 14.98 11.52 -20.15
CA GLY A 16 16.17 11.87 -19.36
C GLY A 16 16.24 11.22 -17.96
N VAL A 17 15.22 10.46 -17.55
CA VAL A 17 15.19 9.71 -16.29
C VAL A 17 15.98 8.41 -16.41
N LEU A 18 16.87 8.15 -15.45
CA LEU A 18 17.68 6.94 -15.40
C LEU A 18 17.39 6.14 -14.12
N PHE A 19 16.82 4.95 -14.27
CA PHE A 19 16.71 3.98 -13.19
C PHE A 19 18.01 3.21 -13.04
N VAL A 20 18.66 3.34 -11.88
CA VAL A 20 19.88 2.59 -11.57
C VAL A 20 19.68 1.77 -10.32
N ASP A 21 19.97 0.47 -10.43
CA ASP A 21 19.99 -0.43 -9.28
C ASP A 21 21.04 0.05 -8.26
N ARG A 22 20.59 0.18 -7.01
CA ARG A 22 21.38 0.58 -5.84
C ARG A 22 21.16 -0.38 -4.66
N ALA A 23 20.71 -1.62 -4.92
CA ALA A 23 20.52 -2.61 -3.87
C ALA A 23 21.80 -2.90 -3.05
N SER A 24 22.98 -2.70 -3.64
CA SER A 24 24.28 -2.82 -2.95
C SER A 24 24.55 -1.71 -1.91
N ALA A 25 23.74 -0.65 -1.86
CA ALA A 25 23.82 0.39 -0.85
C ALA A 25 23.25 -0.06 0.51
N LEU A 26 22.45 -1.14 0.53
CA LEU A 26 21.99 -1.75 1.77
C LEU A 26 23.14 -2.53 2.42
N PRO A 27 23.35 -2.39 3.75
CA PRO A 27 24.45 -3.05 4.45
C PRO A 27 24.27 -4.57 4.55
N VAL A 28 23.04 -5.05 4.37
CA VAL A 28 22.66 -6.46 4.36
C VAL A 28 21.63 -6.69 3.26
N ARG A 29 21.61 -7.90 2.69
CA ARG A 29 20.55 -8.30 1.75
C ARG A 29 19.22 -8.39 2.49
N GLN A 30 18.22 -7.67 2.00
CA GLN A 30 16.83 -7.84 2.39
C GLN A 30 16.10 -8.72 1.36
N SER A 31 15.34 -9.69 1.84
CA SER A 31 14.49 -10.56 1.02
C SER A 31 13.13 -10.70 1.71
N TYR A 32 12.06 -10.69 0.93
CA TYR A 32 10.74 -11.12 1.38
C TYR A 32 10.62 -12.62 1.12
N GLU A 33 10.49 -13.41 2.19
CA GLU A 33 10.52 -14.88 2.13
C GLU A 33 9.22 -15.48 2.67
N GLY A 34 8.97 -16.75 2.35
CA GLY A 34 7.87 -17.51 2.90
C GLY A 34 7.18 -18.40 1.87
N GLU A 35 6.24 -19.19 2.36
CA GLU A 35 5.46 -20.13 1.55
C GLU A 35 4.19 -19.44 1.02
N TRP A 36 3.09 -20.18 0.85
CA TRP A 36 1.83 -19.67 0.31
C TRP A 36 1.26 -18.46 1.07
N ASN A 37 1.48 -18.33 2.38
CA ASN A 37 1.02 -17.14 3.13
C ASN A 37 1.89 -15.88 2.93
N HIS A 38 2.86 -15.92 2.02
CA HIS A 38 3.77 -14.81 1.73
C HIS A 38 4.05 -14.68 0.22
N PHE A 39 3.20 -15.21 -0.67
CA PHE A 39 3.35 -14.91 -2.10
C PHE A 39 2.78 -13.52 -2.47
N VAL A 40 1.99 -12.92 -1.57
CA VAL A 40 1.60 -11.50 -1.59
C VAL A 40 2.12 -10.79 -0.34
N GLY A 41 2.24 -9.46 -0.41
CA GLY A 41 2.89 -8.62 0.60
C GLY A 41 4.28 -8.18 0.15
N GLY A 42 5.21 -8.01 1.09
CA GLY A 42 6.56 -7.49 0.83
C GLY A 42 6.64 -5.97 0.76
N GLY A 43 5.66 -5.27 1.36
CA GLY A 43 5.61 -3.83 1.39
C GLY A 43 6.75 -3.20 2.21
N LEU A 44 7.01 -1.92 1.93
CA LEU A 44 8.00 -1.12 2.64
C LEU A 44 7.34 0.18 3.11
N ALA A 45 7.78 0.68 4.26
CA ALA A 45 7.42 2.00 4.76
C ALA A 45 8.63 2.94 4.57
N VAL A 46 8.38 4.10 3.96
CA VAL A 46 9.35 5.18 3.83
C VAL A 46 8.98 6.28 4.83
N LEU A 47 9.92 6.66 5.68
CA LEU A 47 9.71 7.62 6.77
C LEU A 47 11.00 8.34 7.12
N ASP A 48 10.91 9.48 7.78
CA ASP A 48 12.06 10.12 8.44
C ASP A 48 11.96 9.80 9.94
N CYS A 49 12.67 8.78 10.43
CA CYS A 49 12.52 8.35 11.83
C CYS A 49 13.43 9.11 12.80
N ASN A 50 14.32 9.96 12.30
CA ASN A 50 15.28 10.71 13.11
C ASN A 50 15.22 12.24 12.91
N ASP A 51 14.25 12.73 12.13
CA ASP A 51 13.99 14.13 11.81
C ASP A 51 15.17 14.82 11.09
N ASP A 52 15.93 14.08 10.28
CA ASP A 52 17.09 14.61 9.54
C ASP A 52 16.77 15.07 8.09
N GLY A 53 15.51 14.91 7.68
CA GLY A 53 14.97 15.26 6.38
C GLY A 53 15.32 14.25 5.28
N ARG A 54 15.78 13.04 5.63
CA ARG A 54 16.11 11.98 4.67
C ARG A 54 15.20 10.77 4.85
N PRO A 55 14.77 10.15 3.73
CA PRO A 55 13.92 8.97 3.81
C PRO A 55 14.72 7.75 4.27
N ASP A 56 14.31 7.20 5.40
CA ASP A 56 14.62 5.89 5.95
C ASP A 56 13.62 4.84 5.43
N VAL A 57 13.96 3.55 5.56
CA VAL A 57 13.15 2.44 5.04
C VAL A 57 12.97 1.36 6.09
N TYR A 58 11.71 1.06 6.44
CA TYR A 58 11.35 -0.17 7.14
C TYR A 58 10.80 -1.19 6.13
N ALA A 59 11.44 -2.36 6.04
CA ALA A 59 11.12 -3.38 5.03
C ALA A 59 10.54 -4.64 5.67
N ALA A 60 9.42 -5.12 5.11
CA ALA A 60 8.87 -6.43 5.43
C ALA A 60 9.83 -7.57 5.03
N GLY A 61 9.82 -8.66 5.79
CA GLY A 61 10.62 -9.86 5.52
C GLY A 61 9.80 -11.13 5.26
N GLY A 62 8.48 -11.09 5.46
CA GLY A 62 7.64 -12.28 5.40
C GLY A 62 8.04 -13.26 6.49
N SER A 63 8.43 -14.48 6.13
CA SER A 63 9.01 -15.44 7.09
C SER A 63 10.42 -15.04 7.57
N ALA A 64 11.14 -14.22 6.79
CA ALA A 64 12.38 -13.59 7.23
C ALA A 64 12.10 -12.38 8.14
N PRO A 65 13.08 -11.91 8.93
CA PRO A 65 12.89 -10.72 9.78
C PRO A 65 12.61 -9.45 8.97
N SER A 66 11.74 -8.59 9.48
CA SER A 66 11.69 -7.19 9.07
C SER A 66 12.94 -6.43 9.50
N ARG A 67 13.27 -5.34 8.80
CA ARG A 67 14.48 -4.53 9.06
C ARG A 67 14.22 -3.04 8.90
N LEU A 68 14.94 -2.23 9.68
CA LEU A 68 14.99 -0.79 9.56
C LEU A 68 16.36 -0.37 8.99
N PHE A 69 16.33 0.39 7.90
CA PHE A 69 17.48 0.96 7.23
C PHE A 69 17.42 2.47 7.32
N VAL A 70 18.39 3.07 8.00
CA VAL A 70 18.51 4.52 8.15
C VAL A 70 19.43 5.10 7.09
N ASN A 71 18.98 6.16 6.43
CA ASN A 71 19.70 6.83 5.38
C ASN A 71 20.98 7.49 5.93
N ALA A 72 22.12 7.03 5.46
CA ALA A 72 23.43 7.51 5.86
C ALA A 72 24.13 8.29 4.73
N SER A 73 23.40 8.69 3.71
CA SER A 73 23.94 9.32 2.50
C SER A 73 24.45 10.74 2.81
N ALA A 74 25.65 11.09 2.36
CA ALA A 74 26.08 12.49 2.36
C ALA A 74 25.25 13.31 1.35
N LYS A 75 25.02 14.60 1.62
CA LYS A 75 24.31 15.47 0.65
C LYS A 75 25.13 15.54 -0.66
N GLY A 76 24.54 15.12 -1.78
CA GLY A 76 25.22 15.02 -3.07
C GLY A 76 26.23 13.88 -3.19
N GLY A 77 26.29 12.99 -2.21
CA GLY A 77 27.09 11.76 -2.26
C GLY A 77 26.30 10.56 -2.79
N GLU A 78 26.96 9.41 -2.81
CA GLU A 78 26.30 8.13 -3.11
C GLU A 78 25.26 7.78 -2.04
N ILE A 79 24.21 7.06 -2.46
CA ILE A 79 23.21 6.50 -1.56
C ILE A 79 23.88 5.46 -0.66
N ALA A 80 23.65 5.57 0.64
CA ALA A 80 24.13 4.61 1.63
C ALA A 80 23.11 4.46 2.76
N PHE A 81 22.97 3.25 3.28
CA PHE A 81 22.12 2.96 4.43
C PHE A 81 22.90 2.27 5.55
N ALA A 82 22.46 2.50 6.79
CA ALA A 82 22.89 1.75 7.96
C ALA A 82 21.70 0.99 8.54
N GLU A 83 21.90 -0.28 8.90
CA GLU A 83 20.86 -1.04 9.60
C GLU A 83 20.73 -0.54 11.04
N ARG A 84 19.50 -0.33 11.49
CA ARG A 84 19.19 -0.04 12.89
C ARG A 84 18.44 -1.19 13.54
N PRO A 85 18.83 -1.59 14.76
CA PRO A 85 18.07 -2.56 15.52
C PRO A 85 16.65 -2.05 15.76
N ILE A 86 15.70 -2.90 15.41
CA ILE A 86 14.29 -2.76 15.75
C ILE A 86 13.83 -4.12 16.27
N GLN A 87 12.69 -4.18 16.96
CA GLN A 87 12.10 -5.44 17.38
C GLN A 87 12.02 -6.39 16.17
N PRO A 88 12.69 -7.56 16.19
CA PRO A 88 12.64 -8.47 15.06
C PRO A 88 11.26 -9.11 15.00
N LEU A 89 10.49 -8.75 13.98
CA LEU A 89 9.18 -9.31 13.71
C LEU A 89 9.27 -10.25 12.50
N GLY A 90 8.73 -11.45 12.66
CA GLY A 90 8.47 -12.36 11.54
C GLY A 90 7.01 -12.28 11.11
N ALA A 91 6.70 -12.92 9.99
CA ALA A 91 5.40 -12.87 9.31
C ALA A 91 4.94 -11.44 8.97
N VAL A 92 5.88 -10.51 8.73
CA VAL A 92 5.56 -9.13 8.35
C VAL A 92 5.29 -9.05 6.87
N THR A 93 4.11 -8.58 6.48
CA THR A 93 3.67 -8.45 5.07
C THR A 93 3.82 -7.03 4.55
N GLY A 94 3.84 -6.03 5.44
CA GLY A 94 4.00 -4.62 5.11
C GLY A 94 4.04 -3.74 6.35
N ALA A 95 4.19 -2.43 6.18
CA ALA A 95 4.04 -1.46 7.24
C ALA A 95 3.60 -0.11 6.69
N TYR A 96 3.04 0.75 7.55
CA TYR A 96 2.62 2.10 7.21
C TYR A 96 3.08 3.08 8.31
N PRO A 97 3.79 4.17 7.96
CA PRO A 97 4.19 5.18 8.91
C PRO A 97 3.04 6.15 9.21
N LEU A 98 2.75 6.40 10.48
CA LEU A 98 1.66 7.28 10.93
C LEU A 98 1.96 7.78 12.33
N ASP A 99 1.81 9.08 12.61
CA ASP A 99 1.80 9.60 13.97
C ASP A 99 0.43 9.27 14.61
N VAL A 100 0.36 8.18 15.37
CA VAL A 100 -0.90 7.65 15.90
C VAL A 100 -1.35 8.42 17.14
N ASP A 101 -0.41 8.82 18.00
CA ASP A 101 -0.73 9.43 19.29
C ASP A 101 -0.55 10.96 19.33
N GLY A 102 -0.12 11.55 18.22
CA GLY A 102 0.04 12.98 18.01
C GLY A 102 1.26 13.56 18.72
N ASP A 103 2.28 12.75 19.00
CA ASP A 103 3.49 13.19 19.71
C ASP A 103 4.57 13.77 18.79
N GLY A 104 4.34 13.75 17.48
CA GLY A 104 5.24 14.29 16.46
C GLY A 104 6.29 13.30 15.98
N HIS A 105 6.32 12.08 16.51
CA HIS A 105 7.14 10.99 15.98
C HIS A 105 6.28 10.02 15.16
N LEU A 106 6.75 9.65 13.97
CA LEU A 106 6.06 8.65 13.17
C LEU A 106 6.16 7.27 13.85
N ASP A 107 5.01 6.66 14.10
CA ASP A 107 4.88 5.27 14.49
C ASP A 107 4.85 4.37 13.25
N LEU A 108 4.96 3.05 13.45
CA LEU A 108 4.79 2.05 12.39
C LEU A 108 3.59 1.16 12.69
N VAL A 109 2.57 1.20 11.85
CA VAL A 109 1.53 0.16 11.80
C VAL A 109 2.07 -0.99 10.97
N VAL A 110 2.40 -2.10 11.62
CA VAL A 110 3.03 -3.28 11.00
C VAL A 110 1.97 -4.33 10.68
N LEU A 111 1.85 -4.63 9.38
CA LEU A 111 0.91 -5.62 8.84
C LEU A 111 1.53 -7.01 8.87
N ARG A 112 0.75 -8.01 9.25
CA ARG A 112 1.27 -9.37 9.47
C ARG A 112 0.35 -10.46 8.97
N ASP A 113 0.93 -11.63 8.71
CA ASP A 113 0.21 -12.88 8.73
C ASP A 113 0.05 -13.36 10.19
N GLY A 114 -1.05 -12.96 10.83
CA GLY A 114 -1.24 -13.03 12.27
C GLY A 114 -1.50 -11.65 12.88
N PRO A 115 -1.27 -11.47 14.20
CA PRO A 115 -1.59 -10.20 14.84
C PRO A 115 -0.76 -9.05 14.29
N ASN A 116 -1.46 -8.08 13.70
CA ASN A 116 -0.90 -6.78 13.36
C ASN A 116 -0.35 -6.11 14.63
N MET A 117 0.62 -5.22 14.47
CA MET A 117 1.25 -4.53 15.59
C MET A 117 1.37 -3.04 15.30
N ILE A 118 1.35 -2.22 16.34
CA ILE A 118 1.80 -0.83 16.25
C ILE A 118 3.12 -0.73 17.01
N LEU A 119 4.15 -0.20 16.36
CA LEU A 119 5.42 0.13 16.97
C LEU A 119 5.47 1.65 17.15
N ARG A 120 5.39 2.10 18.40
CA ARG A 120 5.40 3.52 18.77
C ARG A 120 6.80 4.11 18.55
N GLY A 121 6.89 5.21 17.83
CA GLY A 121 8.10 5.99 17.61
C GLY A 121 8.53 6.70 18.90
N GLU A 122 9.83 6.67 19.19
CA GLU A 122 10.42 7.34 20.36
C GLU A 122 11.48 8.39 19.93
N GLY A 123 11.45 8.76 18.65
CA GLY A 123 12.44 9.59 17.98
C GLY A 123 13.80 8.91 17.80
N ALA A 124 14.63 9.50 16.94
CA ALA A 124 15.97 9.00 16.60
C ALA A 124 15.98 7.51 16.21
N CYS A 125 14.97 7.10 15.44
CA CYS A 125 14.78 5.74 14.92
C CYS A 125 14.70 4.66 15.99
N ARG A 126 14.19 4.99 17.17
CA ARG A 126 13.83 4.03 18.21
C ARG A 126 12.33 3.77 18.19
N PHE A 127 11.97 2.52 18.43
CA PHE A 127 10.59 2.06 18.44
C PHE A 127 10.36 1.10 19.61
N SER A 128 9.21 1.22 20.26
CA SER A 128 8.71 0.28 21.26
C SER A 128 7.35 -0.27 20.83
N SER A 129 6.92 -1.39 21.40
CA SER A 129 5.54 -1.85 21.15
C SER A 129 4.55 -0.82 21.70
N ALA A 130 3.45 -0.58 20.98
CA ALA A 130 2.38 0.27 21.46
C ALA A 130 1.95 -0.16 22.89
N PRO A 131 1.76 0.81 23.79
CA PRO A 131 1.51 0.51 25.19
C PRO A 131 0.12 -0.13 25.35
N PRO A 132 -0.08 -1.02 26.35
CA PRO A 132 -1.34 -1.76 26.52
C PRO A 132 -2.60 -0.89 26.63
N GLU A 133 -2.44 0.35 27.09
CA GLU A 133 -3.50 1.35 27.22
C GLU A 133 -4.10 1.77 25.89
N TRP A 134 -3.41 1.53 24.77
CA TRP A 134 -3.96 1.78 23.42
C TRP A 134 -5.02 0.75 23.02
N THR A 135 -5.15 -0.37 23.75
CA THR A 135 -6.15 -1.43 23.54
C THR A 135 -6.25 -1.94 22.11
N PHE A 136 -5.13 -1.96 21.37
CA PHE A 136 -5.11 -2.37 19.96
C PHE A 136 -5.27 -3.90 19.81
N ASP A 137 -6.37 -4.32 19.20
CA ASP A 137 -6.58 -5.70 18.75
C ASP A 137 -6.14 -5.87 17.29
N GLY A 138 -4.92 -6.41 17.11
CA GLY A 138 -4.32 -6.62 15.79
C GLY A 138 -4.91 -7.80 14.99
N GLY A 139 -5.87 -8.55 15.53
CA GLY A 139 -6.45 -9.69 14.83
C GLY A 139 -5.51 -10.89 14.70
N ARG A 140 -5.83 -11.80 13.77
CA ARG A 140 -5.06 -13.02 13.46
C ARG A 140 -5.07 -13.41 11.98
N GLU A 141 -5.70 -12.57 11.16
CA GLU A 141 -5.92 -12.78 9.74
C GLU A 141 -4.61 -12.60 8.94
N TRP A 142 -4.67 -12.91 7.66
CA TRP A 142 -3.59 -12.60 6.72
C TRP A 142 -3.80 -11.19 6.17
N THR A 143 -3.21 -10.20 6.84
CA THR A 143 -3.35 -8.79 6.45
C THR A 143 -2.36 -8.43 5.35
N THR A 144 -2.87 -7.81 4.30
CA THR A 144 -2.13 -7.50 3.06
C THR A 144 -2.32 -6.05 2.61
N SER A 145 -3.28 -5.33 3.19
CA SER A 145 -3.54 -3.94 2.87
C SER A 145 -3.94 -3.13 4.08
N PHE A 146 -3.69 -1.82 3.99
CA PHE A 146 -3.95 -0.89 5.06
C PHE A 146 -4.22 0.50 4.49
N SER A 147 -5.07 1.25 5.18
CA SER A 147 -5.18 2.69 5.02
C SER A 147 -5.63 3.32 6.34
N ALA A 148 -5.44 4.61 6.50
CA ALA A 148 -5.83 5.33 7.70
C ALA A 148 -6.35 6.72 7.34
N THR A 149 -7.14 7.28 8.24
CA THR A 149 -7.62 8.67 8.17
C THR A 149 -7.94 9.19 9.56
N PHE A 150 -8.14 10.49 9.69
CA PHE A 150 -8.69 11.12 10.87
C PHE A 150 -10.12 11.54 10.54
N GLU A 151 -11.11 10.91 11.19
CA GLU A 151 -12.53 11.20 10.93
C GLU A 151 -12.99 12.37 11.80
N GLY A 152 -13.49 13.45 11.18
CA GLY A 152 -14.03 14.61 11.91
C GLY A 152 -12.98 15.28 12.81
N ASP A 153 -13.34 15.54 14.07
CA ASP A 153 -12.47 16.17 15.07
C ASP A 153 -11.69 15.14 15.91
N GLN A 154 -11.46 13.92 15.39
CA GLN A 154 -10.69 12.90 16.11
C GLN A 154 -9.20 13.23 16.11
N ASP A 155 -8.60 13.22 17.30
CA ASP A 155 -7.15 13.39 17.48
C ASP A 155 -6.36 12.09 17.24
N TRP A 156 -7.05 10.97 17.00
CA TRP A 156 -6.48 9.65 16.78
C TRP A 156 -7.01 9.09 15.46
N PRO A 157 -6.24 8.24 14.77
CA PRO A 157 -6.63 7.76 13.46
C PRO A 157 -7.67 6.63 13.53
N THR A 158 -8.56 6.62 12.56
CA THR A 158 -9.29 5.42 12.15
C THR A 158 -8.40 4.59 11.23
N LEU A 159 -8.32 3.29 11.52
CA LEU A 159 -7.48 2.34 10.81
C LEU A 159 -8.34 1.37 10.00
N ALA A 160 -8.02 1.18 8.73
CA ALA A 160 -8.62 0.17 7.86
C ALA A 160 -7.60 -0.93 7.55
N PHE A 161 -7.95 -2.18 7.85
CA PHE A 161 -7.14 -3.36 7.58
C PHE A 161 -7.85 -4.26 6.58
N GLY A 162 -7.19 -4.53 5.46
CA GLY A 162 -7.68 -5.47 4.47
C GLY A 162 -6.94 -6.79 4.53
N ASN A 163 -7.73 -7.86 4.49
CA ASN A 163 -7.27 -9.22 4.61
C ASN A 163 -7.48 -9.98 3.30
N TYR A 164 -6.61 -10.97 3.08
CA TYR A 164 -6.58 -11.71 1.85
C TYR A 164 -7.50 -12.95 1.90
N VAL A 165 -6.93 -14.13 2.14
CA VAL A 165 -7.69 -15.38 2.20
C VAL A 165 -7.84 -15.84 3.65
N ASP A 166 -9.04 -16.26 4.05
CA ASP A 166 -9.28 -16.94 5.33
C ASP A 166 -8.61 -18.30 5.29
N LYS A 167 -7.44 -18.38 5.93
CA LYS A 167 -6.62 -19.58 6.00
C LYS A 167 -7.25 -20.71 6.83
N THR A 168 -8.32 -20.40 7.58
CA THR A 168 -9.03 -21.35 8.42
C THR A 168 -10.20 -22.03 7.71
N ASP A 169 -10.60 -21.51 6.54
CA ASP A 169 -11.66 -22.11 5.73
C ASP A 169 -11.19 -23.45 5.13
N PRO A 170 -11.82 -24.60 5.49
CA PRO A 170 -11.45 -25.91 4.95
C PRO A 170 -11.80 -26.08 3.46
N GLN A 171 -12.60 -25.19 2.88
CA GLN A 171 -12.98 -25.17 1.46
C GLN A 171 -12.14 -24.17 0.65
N GLY A 172 -11.28 -23.38 1.30
CA GLY A 172 -10.39 -22.44 0.64
C GLY A 172 -9.31 -23.10 -0.24
N PRO A 173 -8.50 -22.28 -0.96
CA PRO A 173 -8.45 -20.82 -0.87
C PRO A 173 -9.45 -20.09 -1.78
N PHE A 174 -10.13 -20.78 -2.69
CA PHE A 174 -11.11 -20.15 -3.59
C PHE A 174 -12.44 -19.94 -2.89
N GLU A 175 -13.06 -18.79 -3.15
CA GLU A 175 -14.30 -18.31 -2.51
C GLU A 175 -14.20 -18.18 -0.98
N ALA A 176 -12.97 -18.17 -0.44
CA ALA A 176 -12.64 -18.07 0.98
C ALA A 176 -11.94 -16.74 1.33
N CYS A 177 -12.36 -15.64 0.68
CA CYS A 177 -11.82 -14.33 0.99
C CYS A 177 -12.21 -13.91 2.42
N ASP A 178 -11.24 -13.43 3.19
CA ASP A 178 -11.49 -13.01 4.57
C ASP A 178 -12.19 -11.65 4.61
N ARG A 179 -12.79 -11.34 5.75
CA ARG A 179 -13.42 -10.03 5.99
C ARG A 179 -12.35 -8.97 6.25
N ASN A 180 -12.69 -7.73 5.90
CA ASN A 180 -11.86 -6.57 6.20
C ASN A 180 -12.34 -5.92 7.51
N TYR A 181 -11.54 -5.02 8.10
CA TYR A 181 -11.91 -4.39 9.36
C TYR A 181 -11.59 -2.91 9.39
N LEU A 182 -12.48 -2.15 10.03
CA LEU A 182 -12.25 -0.79 10.48
C LEU A 182 -12.04 -0.79 12.00
N ILE A 183 -11.09 -0.02 12.51
CA ILE A 183 -10.85 0.19 13.93
C ILE A 183 -10.85 1.70 14.17
N ARG A 184 -11.84 2.17 14.95
CA ARG A 184 -11.97 3.59 15.29
C ARG A 184 -11.36 3.88 16.65
N PRO A 185 -10.90 5.11 16.89
CA PRO A 185 -10.45 5.50 18.22
C PRO A 185 -11.62 5.60 19.20
N GLN A 186 -11.32 5.34 20.46
CA GLN A 186 -12.18 5.57 21.62
C GLN A 186 -11.39 6.36 22.67
N GLY A 187 -11.35 7.69 22.49
CA GLY A 187 -10.43 8.54 23.25
C GLY A 187 -8.99 8.34 22.76
N ARG A 188 -8.04 8.16 23.69
CA ARG A 188 -6.61 7.87 23.39
C ARG A 188 -6.31 6.37 23.37
N ALA A 189 -7.22 5.61 22.78
CA ALA A 189 -7.17 4.16 22.67
C ALA A 189 -7.98 3.70 21.46
N PHE A 190 -7.85 2.45 21.05
CA PHE A 190 -8.63 1.87 19.95
C PHE A 190 -9.87 1.13 20.46
N GLY A 191 -10.98 1.35 19.77
CA GLY A 191 -12.23 0.64 19.97
C GLY A 191 -12.23 -0.76 19.36
N PRO A 192 -13.39 -1.44 19.34
CA PRO A 192 -13.51 -2.77 18.76
C PRO A 192 -13.31 -2.76 17.23
N ARG A 193 -12.91 -3.91 16.69
CA ARG A 193 -12.86 -4.15 15.26
C ARG A 193 -14.27 -4.23 14.67
N ILE A 194 -14.54 -3.41 13.67
CA ILE A 194 -15.81 -3.35 12.94
C ILE A 194 -15.60 -4.08 11.61
N ALA A 195 -16.32 -5.19 11.38
CA ALA A 195 -16.17 -5.96 10.16
C ALA A 195 -16.77 -5.21 8.95
N LEU A 196 -16.04 -5.23 7.84
CA LEU A 196 -16.48 -4.80 6.52
C LEU A 196 -16.74 -6.07 5.69
N GLU A 197 -18.02 -6.40 5.54
CA GLU A 197 -18.48 -7.63 4.89
C GLU A 197 -19.44 -7.31 3.73
N PRO A 198 -19.39 -8.06 2.62
CA PRO A 198 -18.47 -9.18 2.35
C PRO A 198 -17.03 -8.72 2.06
N GLY A 199 -16.05 -9.62 2.26
CA GLY A 199 -14.66 -9.41 1.86
C GLY A 199 -14.32 -10.13 0.55
N PHE A 200 -13.38 -9.57 -0.23
CA PHE A 200 -13.02 -10.08 -1.56
C PHE A 200 -11.50 -10.14 -1.79
N CYS A 201 -10.73 -10.53 -0.77
CA CYS A 201 -9.29 -10.74 -0.87
C CYS A 201 -8.54 -9.44 -1.20
N ALA A 202 -8.54 -8.53 -0.23
CA ALA A 202 -8.00 -7.18 -0.40
C ALA A 202 -6.46 -7.20 -0.52
N LEU A 203 -5.91 -6.49 -1.50
CA LEU A 203 -4.46 -6.30 -1.65
C LEU A 203 -4.02 -4.85 -1.50
N SER A 204 -4.94 -3.89 -1.65
CA SER A 204 -4.66 -2.50 -1.30
C SER A 204 -5.92 -1.74 -0.90
N MET A 205 -5.72 -0.63 -0.19
CA MET A 205 -6.78 0.23 0.32
C MET A 205 -6.36 1.69 0.20
N LEU A 206 -7.33 2.56 -0.05
CA LEU A 206 -7.11 4.00 -0.10
C LEU A 206 -8.29 4.72 0.53
N VAL A 207 -8.05 5.44 1.62
CA VAL A 207 -8.96 6.46 2.09
C VAL A 207 -8.71 7.76 1.33
N SER A 208 -9.75 8.37 0.77
CA SER A 208 -9.64 9.65 0.06
C SER A 208 -10.95 10.45 0.05
N ASP A 209 -10.85 11.77 0.05
CA ASP A 209 -11.97 12.67 -0.30
C ASP A 209 -12.03 12.84 -1.83
N TRP A 210 -12.33 11.74 -2.53
CA TRP A 210 -12.36 11.70 -3.99
C TRP A 210 -13.48 12.56 -4.59
N LYS A 211 -14.55 12.84 -3.83
CA LYS A 211 -15.64 13.73 -4.25
C LYS A 211 -15.35 15.22 -4.01
N ARG A 212 -14.27 15.54 -3.28
CA ARG A 212 -13.94 16.91 -2.83
C ARG A 212 -15.09 17.56 -2.05
N ASN A 213 -15.74 16.79 -1.18
CA ASN A 213 -16.84 17.27 -0.34
C ASN A 213 -16.49 17.33 1.15
N GLY A 214 -15.22 17.08 1.50
CA GLY A 214 -14.72 17.06 2.87
C GLY A 214 -15.03 15.77 3.62
N VAL A 215 -15.58 14.75 2.95
CA VAL A 215 -15.93 13.46 3.57
C VAL A 215 -15.12 12.35 2.91
N PRO A 216 -14.16 11.75 3.62
CA PRO A 216 -13.37 10.66 3.06
C PRO A 216 -14.18 9.38 2.95
N ASP A 217 -13.94 8.64 1.87
CA ASP A 217 -14.45 7.28 1.64
C ASP A 217 -13.29 6.29 1.55
N LEU A 218 -13.54 5.01 1.81
CA LEU A 218 -12.55 3.94 1.73
C LEU A 218 -12.76 3.11 0.46
N ARG A 219 -11.78 3.15 -0.45
CA ARG A 219 -11.70 2.23 -1.59
C ARG A 219 -10.85 1.01 -1.24
N ILE A 220 -11.30 -0.17 -1.64
CA ILE A 220 -10.60 -1.45 -1.44
C ILE A 220 -10.40 -2.10 -2.80
N SER A 221 -9.14 -2.38 -3.13
CA SER A 221 -8.78 -3.14 -4.33
C SER A 221 -8.59 -4.61 -4.03
N ASN A 222 -9.27 -5.44 -4.81
CA ASN A 222 -9.56 -6.83 -4.50
C ASN A 222 -9.04 -7.76 -5.60
N ASP A 223 -8.41 -8.85 -5.19
CA ASP A 223 -7.82 -9.80 -6.13
C ASP A 223 -8.86 -10.83 -6.62
N ARG A 224 -9.17 -10.75 -7.92
CA ARG A 224 -10.03 -11.71 -8.62
C ARG A 224 -9.56 -13.16 -8.58
N GLN A 225 -8.29 -13.42 -8.27
CA GLN A 225 -7.74 -14.78 -8.22
C GLN A 225 -8.59 -15.74 -7.37
N TYR A 226 -9.12 -15.27 -6.23
CA TYR A 226 -9.79 -16.15 -5.27
C TYR A 226 -11.28 -15.95 -5.11
N TYR A 227 -11.85 -14.76 -5.33
CA TYR A 227 -13.28 -14.60 -5.07
C TYR A 227 -14.19 -15.32 -6.10
N VAL A 228 -13.67 -15.68 -7.30
CA VAL A 228 -14.32 -16.40 -8.42
C VAL A 228 -15.68 -15.84 -8.92
N ARG A 229 -16.65 -15.65 -8.02
CA ARG A 229 -18.00 -15.11 -8.20
C ARG A 229 -18.21 -13.93 -7.25
N ASN A 230 -19.08 -12.99 -7.64
CA ASN A 230 -19.59 -11.87 -6.82
C ASN A 230 -18.56 -10.83 -6.32
N GLY A 231 -17.26 -11.15 -6.26
CA GLY A 231 -16.24 -10.18 -5.87
C GLY A 231 -15.98 -9.13 -6.92
N ARG A 232 -15.56 -7.96 -6.45
CA ARG A 232 -15.49 -6.69 -7.16
C ARG A 232 -14.65 -5.72 -6.34
N GLU A 233 -14.24 -4.62 -6.95
CA GLU A 233 -13.75 -3.45 -6.21
C GLU A 233 -14.84 -2.90 -5.29
N GLN A 234 -14.46 -2.53 -4.07
CA GLN A 234 -15.40 -1.99 -3.09
C GLN A 234 -15.09 -0.53 -2.79
N MET A 235 -16.15 0.23 -2.51
CA MET A 235 -16.07 1.58 -1.95
C MET A 235 -16.99 1.59 -0.72
N TRP A 236 -16.54 2.22 0.36
CA TRP A 236 -17.27 2.30 1.62
C TRP A 236 -17.41 3.75 2.05
N HIS A 237 -18.64 4.17 2.33
CA HIS A 237 -18.89 5.34 3.15
C HIS A 237 -18.35 5.04 4.55
N LEU A 238 -17.63 5.98 5.13
CA LEU A 238 -17.21 5.84 6.52
C LEU A 238 -18.33 6.26 7.50
N GLU A 239 -19.15 7.26 7.15
CA GLU A 239 -20.23 7.75 8.02
C GLU A 239 -21.52 8.09 7.23
N PRO A 240 -22.65 7.40 7.49
CA PRO A 240 -22.74 6.13 8.22
C PRO A 240 -22.01 5.03 7.46
N LEU A 241 -21.43 4.07 8.19
CA LEU A 241 -20.66 2.98 7.59
C LEU A 241 -21.54 2.10 6.69
N ALA A 242 -21.28 2.12 5.38
CA ALA A 242 -22.01 1.33 4.39
C ALA A 242 -21.21 1.15 3.09
N GLU A 243 -21.35 0.02 2.42
CA GLU A 243 -20.79 -0.17 1.06
C GLU A 243 -21.59 0.65 0.04
N TYR A 244 -20.89 1.30 -0.89
CA TYR A 244 -21.50 1.97 -2.03
C TYR A 244 -22.20 0.98 -2.94
N THR A 245 -23.25 1.47 -3.60
CA THR A 245 -24.04 0.72 -4.58
C THR A 245 -23.95 1.32 -5.98
N GLU A 246 -24.33 0.54 -6.99
CA GLU A 246 -24.48 1.05 -8.36
C GLU A 246 -25.51 2.19 -8.44
N ALA A 247 -26.52 2.19 -7.56
CA ALA A 247 -27.53 3.25 -7.48
C ALA A 247 -26.95 4.60 -7.03
N GLU A 248 -25.79 4.58 -6.37
CA GLU A 248 -25.04 5.78 -5.95
C GLU A 248 -23.99 6.20 -6.97
N GLY A 249 -23.96 5.58 -8.16
CA GLY A 249 -23.01 5.90 -9.21
C GLY A 249 -21.66 5.20 -9.09
N TRP A 250 -21.57 4.16 -8.24
CA TRP A 250 -20.39 3.30 -8.13
C TRP A 250 -20.59 2.01 -8.94
N PRO A 251 -20.16 1.94 -10.22
CA PRO A 251 -20.37 0.77 -11.05
C PRO A 251 -19.52 -0.42 -10.60
N GLU A 252 -20.01 -1.64 -10.82
CA GLU A 252 -19.21 -2.84 -10.59
C GLU A 252 -17.94 -2.85 -11.46
N LEU A 253 -16.78 -2.99 -10.81
CA LEU A 253 -15.49 -3.16 -11.46
C LEU A 253 -14.82 -4.45 -10.93
N LYS A 254 -14.29 -5.26 -11.84
CA LYS A 254 -13.60 -6.53 -11.51
C LYS A 254 -12.23 -6.55 -12.17
N LEU A 255 -11.19 -6.69 -11.36
CA LEU A 255 -9.80 -6.81 -11.79
C LEU A 255 -9.02 -7.73 -10.85
N TRP A 256 -7.80 -8.11 -11.22
CA TRP A 256 -6.84 -8.69 -10.28
C TRP A 256 -6.22 -7.55 -9.48
N GLY A 257 -7.04 -6.85 -8.69
CA GLY A 257 -6.67 -5.64 -7.97
C GLY A 257 -5.53 -5.88 -7.01
N MET A 258 -4.43 -5.16 -7.21
CA MET A 258 -3.21 -5.27 -6.40
C MET A 258 -2.93 -3.96 -5.68
N GLY A 259 -2.51 -2.93 -6.39
CA GLY A 259 -2.16 -1.60 -5.86
C GLY A 259 -3.17 -0.52 -6.24
N ILE A 260 -3.23 0.53 -5.43
CA ILE A 260 -4.06 1.71 -5.65
C ILE A 260 -3.27 2.97 -5.31
N ALA A 261 -3.35 3.99 -6.16
CA ALA A 261 -2.82 5.32 -5.88
C ALA A 261 -3.74 6.38 -6.44
N SER A 262 -3.67 7.58 -5.87
CA SER A 262 -4.52 8.70 -6.27
C SER A 262 -3.76 10.01 -6.28
N ARG A 263 -4.01 10.83 -7.31
CA ARG A 263 -3.34 12.10 -7.54
C ARG A 263 -4.16 12.93 -8.52
N ASP A 264 -4.20 14.25 -8.35
CA ASP A 264 -4.74 15.15 -9.37
C ASP A 264 -3.68 15.37 -10.45
N ILE A 265 -3.79 14.62 -11.56
CA ILE A 265 -2.81 14.66 -12.65
C ILE A 265 -3.25 15.59 -13.79
N THR A 266 -4.48 16.09 -13.73
CA THR A 266 -5.03 17.02 -14.74
C THR A 266 -4.96 18.48 -14.30
N GLY A 267 -4.78 18.72 -13.00
CA GLY A 267 -4.73 20.04 -12.38
C GLY A 267 -6.10 20.70 -12.23
N ASP A 268 -7.20 19.93 -12.31
CA ASP A 268 -8.56 20.44 -12.20
C ASP A 268 -9.10 20.46 -10.76
N GLY A 269 -8.28 20.03 -9.80
CA GLY A 269 -8.63 19.92 -8.39
C GLY A 269 -9.31 18.60 -8.03
N LEU A 270 -9.54 17.68 -8.96
CA LEU A 270 -10.14 16.37 -8.70
C LEU A 270 -9.06 15.30 -8.76
N PRO A 271 -8.97 14.40 -7.76
CA PRO A 271 -7.94 13.38 -7.79
C PRO A 271 -8.35 12.22 -8.70
N GLU A 272 -7.51 11.88 -9.66
CA GLU A 272 -7.53 10.62 -10.41
C GLU A 272 -7.17 9.45 -9.50
N VAL A 273 -7.45 8.25 -9.99
CA VAL A 273 -7.08 7.01 -9.32
C VAL A 273 -6.56 6.01 -10.33
N VAL A 274 -5.47 5.34 -9.98
CA VAL A 274 -4.95 4.20 -10.73
C VAL A 274 -5.06 2.95 -9.88
N LEU A 275 -5.46 1.86 -10.53
CA LEU A 275 -5.47 0.53 -9.97
C LEU A 275 -4.50 -0.35 -10.76
N THR A 276 -3.63 -1.06 -10.06
CA THR A 276 -2.78 -2.04 -10.70
C THR A 276 -3.44 -3.41 -10.77
N SER A 277 -3.15 -4.14 -11.85
CA SER A 277 -3.77 -5.41 -12.19
C SER A 277 -2.81 -6.33 -12.95
N MET A 278 -3.27 -7.54 -13.28
CA MET A 278 -2.65 -8.38 -14.30
C MET A 278 -3.23 -8.00 -15.67
N GLY A 279 -2.37 -7.51 -16.57
CA GLY A 279 -2.70 -7.11 -17.94
C GLY A 279 -3.29 -5.71 -18.06
N ASP A 280 -4.29 -5.37 -17.26
CA ASP A 280 -5.08 -4.15 -17.45
C ASP A 280 -4.91 -3.19 -16.28
N GLN A 281 -3.81 -2.42 -16.25
CA GLN A 281 -3.69 -1.30 -15.29
C GLN A 281 -4.78 -0.27 -15.60
N VAL A 282 -5.60 0.09 -14.62
CA VAL A 282 -6.78 0.95 -14.82
C VAL A 282 -6.55 2.31 -14.20
N LEU A 283 -6.23 3.32 -15.02
CA LEU A 283 -6.36 4.72 -14.64
C LEU A 283 -7.83 5.15 -14.82
N GLN A 284 -8.38 5.90 -13.87
CA GLN A 284 -9.71 6.51 -13.96
C GLN A 284 -9.60 8.02 -13.70
N PHE A 285 -10.17 8.79 -14.62
CA PHE A 285 -10.38 10.23 -14.50
C PHE A 285 -11.58 10.53 -13.62
N ASN A 286 -11.39 11.49 -12.72
CA ASN A 286 -12.46 11.96 -11.88
C ASN A 286 -13.21 13.08 -12.60
N GLU A 287 -14.46 12.83 -12.96
CA GLU A 287 -15.29 13.80 -13.69
C GLU A 287 -16.09 14.70 -12.73
N GLY A 288 -15.86 14.56 -11.42
CA GLY A 288 -16.59 15.26 -10.37
C GLY A 288 -17.96 14.65 -10.09
N GLY A 289 -18.63 15.16 -9.06
CA GLY A 289 -19.99 14.73 -8.71
C GLY A 289 -20.11 13.24 -8.33
N GLY A 290 -19.00 12.59 -7.95
CA GLY A 290 -18.98 11.17 -7.65
C GLY A 290 -18.85 10.25 -8.87
N VAL A 291 -18.34 10.75 -10.00
CA VAL A 291 -18.22 9.97 -11.24
C VAL A 291 -16.75 9.75 -11.61
N MET A 292 -16.40 8.49 -11.85
CA MET A 292 -15.09 8.07 -12.36
C MET A 292 -15.24 7.48 -13.76
N ARG A 293 -14.34 7.85 -14.67
CA ARG A 293 -14.30 7.32 -16.04
C ARG A 293 -12.94 6.71 -16.34
N ASN A 294 -12.91 5.48 -16.83
CA ASN A 294 -11.64 4.87 -17.27
C ASN A 294 -10.94 5.74 -18.31
N ALA A 295 -9.63 5.89 -18.14
CA ALA A 295 -8.77 6.55 -19.11
C ALA A 295 -8.84 5.84 -20.46
N PRO A 296 -8.85 6.56 -21.59
CA PRO A 296 -8.76 5.90 -22.89
C PRO A 296 -7.37 5.28 -23.08
N TRP A 297 -7.31 4.23 -23.90
CA TRP A 297 -6.05 3.54 -24.24
C TRP A 297 -4.93 4.49 -24.68
N SER A 298 -5.29 5.59 -25.34
CA SER A 298 -4.35 6.62 -25.82
C SER A 298 -3.56 7.35 -24.73
N VAL A 299 -3.96 7.25 -23.45
CA VAL A 299 -3.18 7.81 -22.33
C VAL A 299 -1.92 6.99 -22.07
N GLY A 300 -1.88 5.72 -22.49
CA GLY A 300 -0.68 4.89 -22.40
C GLY A 300 -0.41 4.28 -21.02
N THR A 301 -1.36 4.38 -20.07
CA THR A 301 -1.25 3.74 -18.75
C THR A 301 -1.51 2.24 -18.77
N TYR A 302 -2.12 1.72 -19.84
CA TYR A 302 -2.38 0.29 -19.98
C TYR A 302 -1.09 -0.45 -20.35
N SER A 303 -0.48 -1.11 -19.37
CA SER A 303 0.66 -2.01 -19.57
C SER A 303 0.18 -3.46 -19.64
N THR A 304 -0.10 -3.93 -20.86
CA THR A 304 -0.54 -5.33 -21.10
C THR A 304 0.62 -6.30 -21.31
N VAL A 305 1.79 -5.81 -21.73
CA VAL A 305 2.98 -6.62 -22.03
C VAL A 305 4.17 -6.10 -21.21
N PRO A 306 5.02 -6.97 -20.64
CA PRO A 306 6.16 -6.52 -19.86
C PRO A 306 7.15 -5.67 -20.67
N TYR A 307 7.62 -4.58 -20.05
CA TYR A 307 8.54 -3.62 -20.70
C TYR A 307 9.87 -4.25 -21.16
N LYS A 308 10.39 -5.24 -20.42
CA LYS A 308 11.67 -5.90 -20.73
C LYS A 308 11.58 -6.99 -21.81
N GLY A 309 10.41 -7.18 -22.42
CA GLY A 309 10.18 -8.18 -23.46
C GLY A 309 9.01 -9.11 -23.14
N ASP A 310 8.42 -9.67 -24.18
CA ASP A 310 7.25 -10.54 -24.10
C ASP A 310 7.68 -12.02 -24.03
N ASP A 311 7.19 -12.74 -23.02
CA ASP A 311 7.28 -14.20 -22.94
C ASP A 311 5.91 -14.88 -23.00
N GLY A 312 4.88 -14.15 -23.44
CA GLY A 312 3.49 -14.57 -23.56
C GLY A 312 2.66 -14.36 -22.30
N ARG A 313 3.26 -13.83 -21.21
CA ARG A 313 2.54 -13.53 -19.96
C ARG A 313 2.18 -12.04 -19.89
N PRO A 314 1.01 -11.70 -19.33
CA PRO A 314 0.62 -10.31 -19.14
C PRO A 314 1.57 -9.60 -18.17
N SER A 315 1.73 -8.29 -18.34
CA SER A 315 2.39 -7.46 -17.34
C SER A 315 1.57 -7.44 -16.04
N THR A 316 2.25 -7.52 -14.90
CA THR A 316 1.65 -7.51 -13.56
C THR A 316 2.16 -6.28 -12.81
N GLY A 317 1.25 -5.41 -12.39
CA GLY A 317 1.57 -4.29 -11.50
C GLY A 317 1.17 -4.63 -10.06
N TRP A 318 2.11 -4.56 -9.13
CA TRP A 318 1.87 -4.91 -7.72
C TRP A 318 1.50 -3.69 -6.86
N HIS A 319 2.09 -2.55 -7.17
CA HIS A 319 1.91 -1.27 -6.48
C HIS A 319 1.89 -0.17 -7.54
N ALA A 320 1.25 0.94 -7.22
CA ALA A 320 1.34 2.17 -7.99
C ALA A 320 1.69 3.33 -7.06
N GLU A 321 2.52 4.25 -7.54
CA GLU A 321 2.81 5.50 -6.85
C GLU A 321 2.91 6.64 -7.87
N PHE A 322 2.43 7.82 -7.47
CA PHE A 322 2.59 9.05 -8.26
C PHE A 322 3.69 9.93 -7.66
N GLY A 323 4.55 10.48 -8.50
CA GLY A 323 5.52 11.48 -8.09
C GLY A 323 6.24 12.11 -9.27
N ASP A 324 6.60 13.39 -9.14
CA ASP A 324 7.37 14.15 -10.12
C ASP A 324 8.87 13.78 -10.01
N VAL A 325 9.33 12.79 -10.79
CA VAL A 325 10.70 12.27 -10.64
C VAL A 325 11.72 13.04 -11.45
N ASP A 326 11.29 13.72 -12.51
CA ASP A 326 12.16 14.55 -13.34
C ASP A 326 12.10 16.05 -12.98
N ASN A 327 11.27 16.41 -11.99
CA ASN A 327 11.05 17.76 -11.47
C ASN A 327 10.52 18.72 -12.55
N ASP A 328 9.68 18.24 -13.47
CA ASP A 328 9.05 19.06 -14.51
C ASP A 328 7.72 19.71 -14.08
N GLY A 329 7.25 19.38 -12.87
CA GLY A 329 6.01 19.85 -12.29
C GLY A 329 4.79 19.00 -12.64
N ARG A 330 4.97 17.84 -13.27
CA ARG A 330 3.92 16.85 -13.56
C ARG A 330 4.26 15.58 -12.80
N ASP A 331 3.24 14.95 -12.22
CA ASP A 331 3.47 13.67 -11.56
C ASP A 331 3.59 12.54 -12.61
N ASP A 332 4.64 11.74 -12.45
CA ASP A 332 4.82 10.49 -13.15
C ASP A 332 4.16 9.33 -12.37
N LEU A 333 3.91 8.22 -13.05
CA LEU A 333 3.32 7.01 -12.48
C LEU A 333 4.33 5.85 -12.54
N PHE A 334 4.52 5.15 -11.42
CA PHE A 334 5.42 4.00 -11.28
C PHE A 334 4.73 2.73 -10.79
#